data_AF-A0A380C1L2-F1
#
_entry.id   AF-A0A380C1L2-F1
#
_cell.length_a   1.000
_cell.length_b   1.000
_cell.length_c   1.000
_cell.angle_alpha   90.00
_cell.angle_beta   90.00
_cell.angle_gamma   90.00
#
_symmetry.space_group_name_H-M   'P 1'
#
loop_
_entity.id
_entity.type
_entity.pdbx_description
1 polymer ?
#
loop_
_entity_poly.entity_id
_entity_poly.type
_entity_poly.pdbx_seq_one_letter_code
_entity_poly.pdbx_strand_id
1 'polypeptide(L)'
;MKNGLVVRGQTGPSPTISVDGVQTASANLPSLPTGYGSAEASIHSHPTTVQVVGKGATAQLYPQSASSPSTTDNTTFTQFKFKVIVGPLGPLKGALYNQAKDTMTIPNRTNGLAIYDRNTNPIIELKKKIVENIIGK
;
A
#
# COMPACT_ATOMS: atom_id res chain seq x y z
N MET A 1 -0.93 19.17 -13.98
CA MET A 1 -0.56 20.15 -12.95
C MET A 1 0.95 20.25 -12.95
N LYS A 2 1.55 21.41 -13.28
CA LYS A 2 3.03 21.60 -13.29
C LYS A 2 3.50 22.61 -12.23
N ASN A 3 2.61 23.01 -11.32
CA ASN A 3 2.85 24.04 -10.30
C ASN A 3 3.16 23.45 -8.92
N GLY A 4 3.35 22.13 -8.80
CA GLY A 4 3.64 21.46 -7.53
C GLY A 4 2.46 21.38 -6.56
N LEU A 5 1.22 21.63 -7.00
CA LEU A 5 0.05 21.51 -6.15
C LEU A 5 -0.15 20.06 -5.69
N VAL A 6 -0.28 19.87 -4.38
CA VAL A 6 -0.62 18.59 -3.76
C VAL A 6 -2.03 18.68 -3.17
N VAL A 7 -2.91 17.76 -3.59
CA VAL A 7 -4.25 17.63 -3.03
C VAL A 7 -4.30 16.35 -2.21
N ARG A 8 -4.72 16.46 -0.95
CA ARG A 8 -4.76 15.34 -0.01
C ARG A 8 -6.17 14.78 0.13
N GLY A 9 -6.32 13.48 -0.10
CA GLY A 9 -7.54 12.73 0.21
C GLY A 9 -7.65 12.40 1.70
N GLN A 10 -8.82 11.94 2.11
CA GLN A 10 -9.03 11.44 3.46
C GLN A 10 -8.49 10.02 3.61
N THR A 11 -7.92 9.70 4.77
CA THR A 11 -7.63 8.32 5.15
C THR A 11 -8.95 7.58 5.30
N GLY A 12 -9.09 6.45 4.62
CA GLY A 12 -10.25 5.60 4.74
C GLY A 12 -10.27 4.79 6.06
N PRO A 13 -11.32 3.97 6.26
CA PRO A 13 -11.42 3.11 7.42
C PRO A 13 -10.30 2.06 7.46
N SER A 14 -10.16 1.39 8.61
CA SER A 14 -9.28 0.22 8.71
C SER A 14 -9.71 -0.88 7.74
N PRO A 15 -8.76 -1.71 7.25
CA PRO A 15 -9.09 -2.78 6.31
C PRO A 15 -10.09 -3.77 6.90
N THR A 16 -11.05 -4.22 6.08
CA THR A 16 -12.01 -5.27 6.40
C THR A 16 -11.74 -6.50 5.56
N ILE A 17 -12.17 -7.68 6.01
CA ILE A 17 -12.07 -8.93 5.25
C ILE A 17 -13.49 -9.47 5.04
N SER A 18 -13.86 -9.66 3.77
CA SER A 18 -15.18 -10.19 3.42
C SER A 18 -15.29 -11.69 3.73
N VAL A 19 -16.51 -12.22 3.72
CA VAL A 19 -16.79 -13.67 3.86
C VAL A 19 -16.08 -14.51 2.78
N ASP A 20 -15.83 -13.93 1.61
CA ASP A 20 -15.13 -14.58 0.50
C ASP A 20 -13.60 -14.50 0.63
N GLY A 21 -13.09 -13.99 1.76
CA GLY A 21 -11.67 -13.88 2.03
C GLY A 21 -10.98 -12.75 1.26
N VAL A 22 -11.71 -11.70 0.86
CA VAL A 22 -11.11 -10.53 0.19
C VAL A 22 -10.86 -9.43 1.21
N GLN A 23 -9.58 -9.05 1.38
CA GLN A 23 -9.23 -7.87 2.16
C GLN A 23 -9.51 -6.60 1.35
N THR A 24 -10.27 -5.67 1.92
CA THR A 24 -10.59 -4.37 1.34
C THR A 24 -10.10 -3.26 2.26
N ALA A 25 -9.33 -2.32 1.72
CA ALA A 25 -8.94 -1.08 2.40
C ALA A 25 -9.38 0.09 1.52
N SER A 26 -10.56 0.64 1.77
CA SER A 26 -11.12 1.68 0.90
C SER A 26 -10.39 3.01 1.07
N ALA A 27 -10.20 3.71 -0.03
CA ALA A 27 -9.69 5.08 -0.07
C ALA A 27 -10.34 5.81 -1.25
N ASN A 28 -10.57 7.11 -1.08
CA ASN A 28 -11.16 7.94 -2.13
C ASN A 28 -10.11 8.91 -2.68
N LEU A 29 -10.03 8.98 -4.00
CA LEU A 29 -9.28 10.02 -4.67
C LEU A 29 -9.95 11.38 -4.39
N PRO A 30 -9.20 12.41 -3.95
CA PRO A 30 -9.77 13.73 -3.78
C PRO A 30 -10.11 14.34 -5.14
N SER A 31 -11.14 15.19 -5.18
CA SER A 31 -11.42 16.01 -6.35
C SER A 31 -10.26 16.96 -6.62
N LEU A 32 -9.90 17.12 -7.89
CA LEU A 32 -8.95 18.15 -8.31
C LEU A 32 -9.67 19.51 -8.38
N PRO A 33 -9.03 20.63 -8.00
CA PRO A 33 -9.64 21.94 -8.12
C PRO A 33 -9.96 22.29 -9.58
N THR A 34 -10.99 23.12 -9.78
CA THR A 34 -11.41 23.58 -11.11
C THR A 34 -10.23 24.23 -11.87
N GLY A 35 -10.11 23.90 -13.16
CA GLY A 35 -9.00 24.36 -14.01
C GLY A 35 -7.76 23.45 -14.01
N TYR A 36 -7.71 22.43 -13.14
CA TYR A 36 -6.62 21.46 -13.10
C TYR A 36 -7.06 20.09 -13.65
N GLY A 37 -6.97 19.94 -14.97
CA GLY A 37 -7.46 18.76 -15.70
C GLY A 37 -6.58 17.50 -15.65
N SER A 38 -5.43 17.50 -14.97
CA SER A 38 -4.61 16.29 -14.82
C SER A 38 -3.66 16.38 -13.63
N ALA A 39 -3.77 15.45 -12.68
CA ALA A 39 -2.69 15.20 -11.73
C ALA A 39 -1.61 14.36 -12.41
N GLU A 40 -0.33 14.62 -12.09
CA GLU A 40 0.78 13.89 -12.70
C GLU A 40 1.03 12.55 -12.01
N ALA A 41 0.89 12.52 -10.69
CA ALA A 41 1.11 11.34 -9.88
C ALA A 41 -0.02 11.16 -8.87
N SER A 42 -0.23 9.91 -8.47
CA SER A 42 -1.01 9.54 -7.28
C SER A 42 -0.07 8.95 -6.24
N ILE A 43 -0.38 9.18 -4.97
CA ILE A 43 0.32 8.59 -3.84
C ILE A 43 -0.73 8.00 -2.91
N HIS A 44 -0.66 6.70 -2.63
CA HIS A 44 -1.53 6.04 -1.65
C HIS A 44 -0.74 5.06 -0.79
N SER A 45 -1.36 4.63 0.32
CA SER A 45 -0.74 3.73 1.28
C SER A 45 -1.35 2.35 1.24
N HIS A 46 -0.52 1.31 1.34
CA HIS A 46 -0.94 -0.03 1.68
C HIS A 46 -0.84 -0.26 3.21
N PRO A 47 -1.77 -1.03 3.81
CA PRO A 47 -1.74 -1.34 5.24
C PRO A 47 -0.41 -1.94 5.69
N THR A 48 0.14 -1.41 6.79
CA THR A 48 1.40 -1.89 7.37
C THR A 48 1.21 -3.12 8.26
N THR A 49 0.04 -3.21 8.92
CA THR A 49 -0.31 -4.32 9.80
C THR A 49 -0.94 -5.45 8.98
N VAL A 50 -0.32 -6.63 9.05
CA VAL A 50 -0.87 -7.87 8.47
C VAL A 50 -2.16 -8.22 9.21
N GLN A 51 -3.26 -8.35 8.47
CA GLN A 51 -4.52 -8.80 9.06
C GLN A 51 -4.49 -10.33 9.20
N VAL A 52 -5.08 -10.83 10.28
CA VAL A 52 -5.12 -12.25 10.62
C VAL A 52 -6.56 -12.65 10.88
N VAL A 53 -7.05 -13.69 10.19
CA VAL A 53 -8.40 -14.24 10.38
C VAL A 53 -8.28 -15.69 10.81
N GLY A 54 -9.07 -16.06 11.82
CA GLY A 54 -8.98 -17.37 12.47
C GLY A 54 -7.93 -17.40 13.57
N LYS A 55 -7.58 -18.62 14.01
CA LYS A 55 -6.63 -18.88 15.08
C LYS A 55 -5.78 -20.09 14.74
N GLY A 56 -4.69 -20.29 15.46
CA GLY A 56 -3.90 -21.49 15.32
C GLY A 56 -3.14 -21.59 13.99
N ALA A 57 -2.74 -22.82 13.65
CA ALA A 57 -2.06 -23.15 12.40
C ALA A 57 -2.91 -22.93 11.13
N THR A 58 -4.22 -22.70 11.28
CA THR A 58 -5.15 -22.46 10.16
C THR A 58 -5.45 -20.97 9.94
N ALA A 59 -4.82 -20.08 10.71
CA ALA A 59 -5.01 -18.65 10.56
C ALA A 59 -4.59 -18.18 9.17
N GLN A 60 -5.48 -17.43 8.52
CA GLN A 60 -5.22 -16.82 7.22
C GLN A 60 -4.59 -15.45 7.40
N LEU A 61 -3.50 -15.20 6.67
CA LEU A 61 -2.75 -13.95 6.72
C LEU A 61 -3.02 -13.13 5.46
N TYR A 62 -3.24 -11.84 5.64
CA TYR A 62 -3.47 -10.90 4.55
C TYR A 62 -2.39 -9.80 4.57
N PRO A 63 -1.17 -10.11 4.07
CA PRO A 63 -0.10 -9.14 3.96
C PRO A 63 -0.29 -8.27 2.71
N GLN A 64 -0.23 -6.95 2.90
CA GLN A 64 -0.18 -5.98 1.79
C GLN A 64 1.26 -5.54 1.55
N SER A 65 1.58 -5.10 0.33
CA SER A 65 2.94 -4.73 -0.07
C SER A 65 2.91 -3.61 -1.10
N ALA A 66 3.68 -2.56 -0.85
CA ALA A 66 3.88 -1.49 -1.83
C ALA A 66 4.53 -2.01 -3.12
N SER A 67 5.30 -3.11 -3.04
CA SER A 67 5.93 -3.79 -4.19
C SER A 67 4.95 -4.53 -5.09
N SER A 68 3.68 -4.64 -4.70
CA SER A 68 2.69 -5.49 -5.36
C SER A 68 1.34 -4.77 -5.42
N PRO A 69 1.12 -3.92 -6.44
CA PRO A 69 -0.15 -3.23 -6.65
C PRO A 69 -1.30 -4.22 -6.80
N SER A 70 -2.44 -3.92 -6.19
CA SER A 70 -3.67 -4.70 -6.37
C SER A 70 -4.26 -4.52 -7.77
N THR A 71 -5.19 -5.39 -8.17
CA THR A 71 -5.96 -5.22 -9.41
C THR A 71 -6.69 -3.88 -9.45
N THR A 72 -7.20 -3.41 -8.31
CA THR A 72 -7.86 -2.09 -8.20
C THR A 72 -6.86 -0.94 -8.35
N ASP A 73 -5.64 -1.08 -7.82
CA ASP A 73 -4.57 -0.09 -8.04
C ASP A 73 -4.22 -0.01 -9.53
N ASN A 74 -4.17 -1.18 -10.19
CA ASN A 74 -3.83 -1.31 -11.60
C ASN A 74 -4.84 -0.63 -12.52
N THR A 75 -6.11 -0.52 -12.13
CA THR A 75 -7.16 0.11 -12.94
C THR A 75 -7.40 1.56 -12.54
N THR A 76 -7.55 1.85 -11.24
CA THR A 76 -7.97 3.16 -10.70
C THR A 76 -6.96 4.26 -10.99
N PHE A 77 -5.67 3.94 -10.92
CA PHE A 77 -4.60 4.94 -11.01
C PHE A 77 -3.96 5.03 -12.41
N THR A 78 -4.49 4.32 -13.42
CA THR A 78 -4.03 4.41 -14.83
C THR A 78 -4.15 5.81 -15.44
N GLN A 79 -5.06 6.61 -14.91
CA GLN A 79 -5.22 8.00 -15.31
C GLN A 79 -3.99 8.88 -14.99
N PHE A 80 -3.15 8.48 -14.03
CA PHE A 80 -1.95 9.22 -13.63
C PHE A 80 -0.72 8.76 -14.43
N LYS A 81 0.31 9.62 -14.54
CA LYS A 81 1.59 9.23 -15.18
C LYS A 81 2.39 8.30 -14.27
N PHE A 82 2.36 8.58 -12.97
CA PHE A 82 3.05 7.79 -11.96
C PHE A 82 2.09 7.40 -10.83
N LYS A 83 2.35 6.23 -10.25
CA LYS A 83 1.63 5.72 -9.08
C LYS A 83 2.68 5.43 -8.02
N VAL A 84 2.52 6.03 -6.85
CA VAL A 84 3.42 5.80 -5.72
C VAL A 84 2.65 5.07 -4.63
N ILE A 85 3.13 3.89 -4.26
CA ILE A 85 2.55 3.11 -3.17
C ILE A 85 3.51 3.18 -2.00
N VAL A 86 3.01 3.60 -0.83
CA VAL A 86 3.78 3.66 0.41
C VAL A 86 3.34 2.53 1.33
N GLY A 87 4.28 1.80 1.91
CA GLY A 87 3.95 0.67 2.80
C GLY A 87 5.11 -0.30 2.98
N PRO A 88 4.84 -1.52 3.48
CA PRO A 88 5.82 -2.59 3.54
C PRO A 88 6.34 -2.96 2.15
N LEU A 89 7.64 -3.17 2.02
CA LEU A 89 8.26 -3.65 0.78
C LEU A 89 8.39 -5.18 0.81
N GLY A 90 8.07 -5.80 -0.31
CA GLY A 90 8.20 -7.23 -0.56
C GLY A 90 7.14 -8.10 0.12
N PRO A 91 7.12 -9.39 -0.25
CA PRO A 91 6.21 -10.36 0.35
C PRO A 91 6.51 -10.57 1.83
N LEU A 92 5.50 -10.96 2.60
CA LEU A 92 5.69 -11.46 3.95
C LEU A 92 6.46 -12.79 3.89
N LYS A 93 7.57 -12.88 4.63
CA LYS A 93 8.39 -14.10 4.76
C LYS A 93 8.58 -14.40 6.24
N GLY A 94 8.54 -15.67 6.63
CA GLY A 94 8.89 -16.11 7.98
C GLY A 94 7.82 -15.84 9.05
N ALA A 95 6.54 -15.73 8.67
CA ALA A 95 5.46 -15.80 9.65
C ALA A 95 5.42 -17.21 10.24
N LEU A 96 5.33 -17.32 11.58
CA LEU A 96 5.41 -18.59 12.29
C LEU A 96 4.28 -18.69 13.31
N TYR A 97 3.65 -19.86 13.36
CA TYR A 97 2.69 -20.20 14.41
C TYR A 97 3.41 -20.85 15.60
N ASN A 98 3.23 -20.30 16.80
CA ASN A 98 3.68 -20.91 18.03
C ASN A 98 2.53 -21.71 18.67
N GLN A 99 2.57 -23.03 18.53
CA GLN A 99 1.54 -23.93 19.06
C GLN A 99 1.44 -23.91 20.58
N ALA A 100 2.56 -23.76 21.29
CA ALA A 100 2.58 -23.75 22.75
C ALA A 100 1.92 -22.49 23.35
N LYS A 101 1.86 -21.40 22.59
CA LYS A 101 1.29 -20.11 23.01
C LYS A 101 0.00 -19.74 22.28
N ASP A 102 -0.44 -20.54 21.32
CA ASP A 102 -1.53 -20.24 20.37
C ASP A 102 -1.41 -18.82 19.77
N THR A 103 -0.19 -18.44 19.34
CA THR A 103 0.10 -17.09 18.84
C THR A 103 0.82 -17.12 17.50
N MET A 104 0.49 -16.17 16.62
CA MET A 104 1.24 -15.91 15.39
C MET A 104 2.35 -14.89 15.63
N THR A 105 3.59 -15.26 15.28
CA THR A 105 4.70 -14.32 15.16
C THR A 105 4.76 -13.80 13.73
N ILE A 106 4.51 -12.50 13.55
CA ILE A 106 4.57 -11.82 12.26
C ILE A 106 5.83 -10.95 12.26
N PRO A 107 6.83 -11.25 11.42
CA PRO A 107 8.05 -10.46 11.37
C PRO A 107 7.79 -9.06 10.84
N ASN A 108 8.57 -8.10 11.35
CA ASN A 108 8.52 -6.74 10.84
C ASN A 108 9.06 -6.70 9.40
N ARG A 109 8.45 -5.87 8.56
CA ARG A 109 8.88 -5.65 7.18
C ARG A 109 9.43 -4.24 7.01
N THR A 110 10.41 -4.10 6.12
CA THR A 110 10.96 -2.78 5.80
C THR A 110 9.89 -1.96 5.10
N ASN A 111 9.50 -0.83 5.68
CA ASN A 111 8.64 0.13 5.01
C ASN A 111 9.44 0.96 3.99
N GLY A 112 8.73 1.49 3.00
CA GLY A 112 9.29 2.35 1.97
C GLY A 112 8.20 2.82 1.02
N LEU A 113 8.61 3.10 -0.22
CA LEU A 113 7.69 3.37 -1.32
C LEU A 113 8.15 2.66 -2.59
N ALA A 114 7.19 2.33 -3.43
CA ALA A 114 7.41 1.82 -4.78
C ALA A 114 6.74 2.78 -5.78
N ILE A 115 7.45 3.09 -6.86
CA ILE A 115 6.97 3.96 -7.94
C ILE A 115 6.74 3.10 -9.17
N TYR A 116 5.58 3.28 -9.79
CA TYR A 116 5.18 2.62 -11.01
C TYR A 116 4.82 3.63 -12.09
N ASP A 117 4.99 3.25 -13.35
CA ASP A 117 4.46 4.01 -14.48
C ASP A 117 2.94 3.85 -14.62
N ARG A 118 2.36 4.51 -15.63
CA ARG A 118 0.94 4.41 -15.98
C ARG A 118 0.45 2.96 -16.17
N ASN A 119 1.29 2.10 -16.74
CA ASN A 119 0.98 0.72 -17.07
C ASN A 119 1.29 -0.24 -15.91
N THR A 120 1.60 0.30 -14.73
CA THR A 120 2.04 -0.47 -13.55
C THR A 120 3.34 -1.23 -13.76
N ASN A 121 4.21 -0.77 -14.65
CA ASN A 121 5.58 -1.28 -14.67
C ASN A 121 6.35 -0.67 -13.49
N PRO A 122 7.08 -1.47 -12.70
CA PRO A 122 7.89 -0.96 -11.61
C PRO A 122 9.02 -0.07 -12.16
N ILE A 123 9.15 1.14 -11.61
CA ILE A 123 10.23 2.07 -11.93
C ILE A 123 11.32 1.95 -10.87
N ILE A 124 10.95 2.10 -9.60
CA ILE A 124 11.91 2.07 -8.49
C ILE A 124 11.24 1.72 -7.16
N GLU A 125 11.98 1.05 -6.28
CA GLU A 125 11.65 0.89 -4.87
C GLU A 125 12.67 1.59 -3.99
N LEU A 126 12.18 2.35 -3.03
CA LEU A 126 13.01 3.09 -2.08
C LEU A 126 12.65 2.68 -0.66
N LYS A 127 13.63 2.18 0.08
CA LYS A 127 13.49 1.93 1.52
C LYS A 127 13.24 3.26 2.24
N LYS A 128 12.48 3.23 3.34
CA LYS A 128 12.16 4.40 4.16
C LYS A 128 13.38 5.29 4.44
N LYS A 129 14.52 4.71 4.83
CA LYS A 129 15.77 5.45 5.08
C LYS A 129 16.25 6.25 3.86
N ILE A 130 16.10 5.72 2.65
CA ILE A 130 16.48 6.43 1.42
C ILE A 130 15.52 7.59 1.17
N VAL A 131 14.22 7.38 1.41
CA VAL A 131 13.21 8.45 1.29
C VAL A 131 13.48 9.57 2.30
N GLU A 132 13.78 9.23 3.56
CA GLU A 132 14.16 10.18 4.61
C GLU A 132 15.37 11.03 4.20
N ASN A 133 16.42 10.39 3.67
CA ASN A 133 17.57 11.10 3.12
C ASN A 133 17.21 12.07 1.98
N ILE A 134 16.29 11.70 1.07
CA ILE A 134 15.85 12.55 -0.05
C ILE A 134 15.11 13.79 0.46
N ILE A 135 14.28 13.64 1.49
CA ILE A 135 13.47 14.75 2.04
C ILE A 135 14.19 15.52 3.15
N GLY A 136 15.45 15.18 3.45
CA GLY A 136 16.26 15.83 4.48
C GLY A 136 15.81 15.57 5.91
N LYS A 137 15.37 14.33 6.21
CA LYS A 137 15.02 13.88 7.57
C LYS A 137 15.95 12.78 8.09
#